data_AF-U1NQ05-F1
#
_entry.id   AF-U1NQ05-F1
#
_cell.length_a   1.000
_cell.length_b   1.000
_cell.length_c   1.000
_cell.angle_alpha   90.00
_cell.angle_beta   90.00
_cell.angle_gamma   90.00
#
_symmetry.space_group_name_H-M   'P 1'
#
loop_
_entity.id
_entity.type
_entity.pdbx_description
1 polymer ?
#
loop_
_entity_poly.entity_id
_entity_poly.type
_entity_poly.pdbx_seq_one_letter_code
_entity_poly.pdbx_strand_id
1 'polypeptide(L)'
;MRDLDETDMQILSMLAEDARRPFSEIGEAVGLSGPAVSDRVTRLQEAGVINGFTIDVDRSTLRAGVAVLIDCELPPGSLAAARKAVKAADAVEHVFTTAEGDLRFYARVEAANVREWVASLFEEVAIADYTVTLVDDVAWAPSVDGIEFALTCAECGNTVDSEGETARIDGEVYHFCCSSCLTRFEDRYRELEADA
;
A
#
# COMPACT_ATOMS: atom_id res chain seq x y z
N MET A 1 8.79 15.42 -3.02
CA MET A 1 7.76 14.78 -3.86
C MET A 1 6.60 15.75 -3.87
N ARG A 2 6.12 16.21 -5.04
CA ARG A 2 4.81 16.88 -5.05
C ARG A 2 3.83 15.87 -4.49
N ASP A 3 3.09 16.26 -3.46
CA ASP A 3 2.07 15.41 -2.86
C ASP A 3 1.13 14.86 -3.95
N LEU A 4 0.58 13.67 -3.70
CA LEU A 4 -0.47 13.09 -4.55
C LEU A 4 -1.61 14.11 -4.64
N ASP A 5 -1.93 14.53 -5.86
CA ASP A 5 -3.05 15.44 -6.08
C ASP A 5 -4.35 14.66 -6.33
N GLU A 6 -5.47 15.38 -6.36
CA GLU A 6 -6.79 14.77 -6.60
C GLU A 6 -6.86 14.03 -7.95
N THR A 7 -6.08 14.46 -8.95
CA THR A 7 -6.01 13.78 -10.24
C THR A 7 -5.32 12.43 -10.13
N ASP A 8 -4.21 12.34 -9.38
CA ASP A 8 -3.54 11.07 -9.13
C ASP A 8 -4.46 10.07 -8.41
N MET A 9 -5.29 10.55 -7.49
CA MET A 9 -6.28 9.74 -6.79
C MET A 9 -7.38 9.20 -7.71
N GLN A 10 -7.90 10.04 -8.61
CA GLN A 10 -8.85 9.58 -9.62
C GLN A 10 -8.22 8.55 -10.56
N ILE A 11 -6.97 8.76 -10.98
CA ILE A 11 -6.21 7.78 -11.78
C ILE A 11 -6.08 6.46 -11.01
N LEU A 12 -5.70 6.50 -9.73
CA LEU A 12 -5.57 5.30 -8.88
C LEU A 12 -6.91 4.56 -8.73
N SER A 13 -8.01 5.27 -8.51
CA SER A 13 -9.35 4.68 -8.43
C SER A 13 -9.73 3.97 -9.72
N MET A 14 -9.53 4.62 -10.87
CA MET A 14 -9.85 4.04 -12.17
C MET A 14 -8.99 2.81 -12.48
N LEU A 15 -7.71 2.83 -12.08
CA LEU A 15 -6.80 1.69 -12.25
C LEU A 15 -7.07 0.55 -11.25
N ALA A 16 -7.55 0.86 -10.04
CA ALA A 16 -7.96 -0.15 -9.06
C ALA A 16 -9.20 -0.93 -9.54
N GLU A 17 -10.12 -0.26 -10.24
CA GLU A 17 -11.27 -0.88 -10.89
C GLU A 17 -10.86 -1.74 -12.10
N ASP A 18 -10.07 -1.15 -13.02
CA ASP A 18 -9.56 -1.82 -14.21
C ASP A 18 -8.19 -1.28 -14.59
N ALA A 19 -7.15 -2.01 -14.19
CA ALA A 19 -5.77 -1.64 -14.48
C ALA A 19 -5.41 -1.71 -15.98
N ARG A 20 -6.27 -2.29 -16.83
CA ARG A 20 -6.08 -2.34 -18.29
C ARG A 20 -6.75 -1.18 -19.01
N ARG A 21 -7.46 -0.29 -18.29
CA ARG A 21 -8.13 0.86 -18.87
C ARG A 21 -7.14 1.72 -19.68
N PRO A 22 -7.44 2.05 -20.95
CA PRO A 22 -6.54 2.86 -21.76
C PRO A 22 -6.27 4.22 -21.12
N PHE A 23 -5.01 4.66 -21.10
CA PHE A 23 -4.66 5.97 -20.53
C PHE A 23 -5.33 7.14 -21.24
N SER A 24 -5.74 7.00 -22.51
CA SER A 24 -6.56 7.99 -23.19
C SER A 24 -7.94 8.16 -22.56
N GLU A 25 -8.57 7.05 -22.17
CA GLU A 25 -9.90 7.07 -21.53
C GLU A 25 -9.81 7.63 -20.10
N ILE A 26 -8.75 7.26 -19.36
CA ILE A 26 -8.45 7.89 -18.07
C ILE A 26 -8.22 9.39 -18.25
N GLY A 27 -7.46 9.79 -19.27
CA GLY A 27 -7.19 11.18 -19.59
C GLY A 27 -8.46 11.98 -19.88
N GLU A 28 -9.38 11.42 -20.68
CA GLU A 28 -10.68 12.03 -20.94
C GLU A 28 -11.50 12.26 -19.66
N ALA A 29 -11.45 11.32 -18.72
CA ALA A 29 -12.17 11.44 -17.45
C ALA A 29 -11.56 12.51 -16.51
N VAL A 30 -10.23 12.63 -16.46
CA VAL A 30 -9.52 13.52 -15.53
C VAL A 30 -9.03 14.83 -16.15
N GLY A 31 -9.39 15.11 -17.41
CA GLY A 31 -9.00 16.34 -18.11
C GLY A 31 -7.54 16.40 -18.53
N LEU A 32 -6.91 15.25 -18.78
CA LEU A 32 -5.51 15.13 -19.21
C LEU A 32 -5.37 14.43 -20.56
N SER A 33 -4.21 14.57 -21.21
CA SER A 33 -3.87 13.74 -22.36
C SER A 33 -3.42 12.35 -21.90
N GLY A 34 -3.60 11.34 -22.76
CA GLY A 34 -3.11 9.98 -22.48
C GLY A 34 -1.62 9.90 -22.10
N PRO A 35 -0.71 10.63 -22.78
CA PRO A 35 0.69 10.72 -22.36
C PRO A 35 0.88 11.33 -20.96
N ALA A 36 0.12 12.37 -20.61
CA ALA A 36 0.22 12.98 -19.28
C ALA A 36 -0.26 12.02 -18.16
N VAL A 37 -1.27 11.20 -18.42
CA VAL A 37 -1.67 10.12 -17.50
C VAL A 37 -0.57 9.07 -17.39
N SER A 38 0.04 8.67 -18.51
CA SER A 38 1.15 7.71 -18.50
C SER A 38 2.30 8.20 -17.62
N ASP A 39 2.69 9.47 -17.75
CA ASP A 39 3.77 10.06 -16.96
C ASP A 39 3.44 10.06 -15.46
N ARG A 40 2.18 10.35 -15.10
CA ARG A 40 1.70 10.28 -13.71
C ARG A 40 1.75 8.86 -13.17
N VAL A 41 1.25 7.87 -13.90
CA VAL A 41 1.29 6.45 -13.50
C VAL A 41 2.74 6.00 -13.28
N THR A 42 3.67 6.34 -14.17
CA THR A 42 5.09 6.04 -14.00
C THR A 42 5.63 6.65 -12.71
N ARG A 43 5.32 7.92 -12.43
CA ARG A 43 5.74 8.57 -11.18
C ARG A 43 5.15 7.90 -9.94
N LEU A 44 3.90 7.46 -9.99
CA LEU A 44 3.26 6.73 -8.89
C LEU A 44 3.93 5.38 -8.62
N GLN A 45 4.40 4.70 -9.67
CA GLN A 45 5.18 3.47 -9.54
C GLN A 45 6.58 3.75 -8.95
N GLU A 46 7.29 4.76 -9.46
CA GLU A 46 8.60 5.17 -8.95
C GLU A 46 8.55 5.62 -7.48
N ALA A 47 7.45 6.24 -7.08
CA ALA A 47 7.19 6.64 -5.70
C ALA A 47 6.79 5.47 -4.78
N GLY A 48 6.55 4.27 -5.32
CA GLY A 48 6.07 3.12 -4.55
C GLY A 48 4.60 3.19 -4.14
N VAL A 49 3.84 4.17 -4.66
CA VAL A 49 2.39 4.27 -4.45
C VAL A 49 1.70 3.13 -5.20
N ILE A 50 2.12 2.88 -6.45
CA ILE A 50 1.74 1.68 -7.20
C ILE A 50 2.88 0.66 -7.06
N ASN A 51 2.67 -0.36 -6.23
CA ASN A 51 3.63 -1.45 -6.07
C ASN A 51 3.77 -2.32 -7.33
N GLY A 52 2.70 -2.42 -8.12
CA GLY A 52 2.71 -3.19 -9.36
C GLY A 52 1.30 -3.41 -9.92
N PHE A 53 1.26 -3.96 -11.12
CA PHE A 53 0.04 -4.39 -11.78
C PHE A 53 -0.06 -5.91 -11.72
N THR A 54 -1.20 -6.42 -11.27
CA THR A 54 -1.44 -7.85 -11.11
C THR A 54 -2.84 -8.21 -11.60
N ILE A 55 -3.13 -9.51 -11.61
CA ILE A 55 -4.46 -10.06 -11.88
C ILE A 55 -5.05 -10.61 -10.58
N ASP A 56 -6.35 -10.44 -10.42
CA ASP A 56 -7.14 -11.19 -9.44
C ASP A 56 -7.55 -12.52 -10.05
N VAL A 57 -7.23 -13.62 -9.37
CA VAL A 57 -7.48 -14.96 -9.87
C VAL A 57 -8.38 -15.67 -8.89
N ASP A 58 -9.59 -15.99 -9.33
CA ASP A 58 -10.49 -16.85 -8.58
C ASP A 58 -9.92 -18.27 -8.50
N ARG A 59 -9.22 -18.56 -7.41
CA ARG A 59 -8.60 -19.86 -7.16
C ARG A 59 -9.61 -20.94 -6.77
N SER A 60 -10.88 -20.62 -6.50
CA SER A 60 -11.91 -21.64 -6.28
C SER A 60 -12.18 -22.46 -7.54
N THR A 61 -11.99 -21.83 -8.71
CA THR A 61 -12.12 -22.46 -10.03
C THR A 61 -10.90 -23.32 -10.41
N LEU A 62 -9.77 -23.08 -9.75
CA LEU A 62 -8.53 -23.83 -9.94
C LEU A 62 -8.52 -24.99 -8.94
N ARG A 63 -8.07 -26.19 -9.36
CA ARG A 63 -7.92 -27.37 -8.47
C ARG A 63 -6.75 -27.19 -7.48
N ALA A 64 -6.75 -26.12 -6.71
CA ALA A 64 -5.57 -25.61 -6.03
C ALA A 64 -5.52 -25.98 -4.53
N GLY A 65 -6.08 -27.12 -4.12
CA GLY A 65 -6.12 -27.54 -2.71
C GLY A 65 -7.25 -26.92 -1.85
N VAL A 66 -7.02 -26.76 -0.55
CA VAL A 66 -7.89 -26.07 0.42
C VAL A 66 -7.22 -24.79 0.88
N ALA A 67 -8.02 -23.75 1.09
CA ALA A 67 -7.57 -22.48 1.63
C ALA A 67 -7.42 -22.60 3.16
N VAL A 68 -6.28 -22.14 3.67
CA VAL A 68 -5.96 -22.16 5.09
C VAL A 68 -5.42 -20.81 5.55
N LEU A 69 -5.83 -20.40 6.74
CA LEU A 69 -5.19 -19.34 7.51
C LEU A 69 -4.41 -19.99 8.63
N ILE A 70 -3.14 -19.65 8.75
CA ILE A 70 -2.23 -20.22 9.74
C ILE A 70 -1.72 -19.10 10.63
N ASP A 71 -1.91 -19.28 11.93
CA ASP A 71 -1.42 -18.40 12.99
C ASP A 71 -0.26 -19.09 13.70
N CYS A 72 0.92 -18.47 13.69
CA CYS A 72 2.12 -19.00 14.31
C CYS A 72 2.51 -18.19 15.53
N GLU A 73 2.67 -18.88 16.65
CA GLU A 73 3.30 -18.33 17.85
C GLU A 73 4.81 -18.56 17.74
N LEU A 74 5.58 -17.47 17.74
CA LEU A 74 7.02 -17.50 17.51
C LEU A 74 7.79 -17.14 18.78
N PRO A 75 8.86 -17.88 19.14
CA PRO A 75 9.79 -17.44 20.15
C PRO A 75 10.46 -16.10 19.80
N PRO A 76 10.89 -15.31 20.79
CA PRO A 76 11.62 -14.06 20.56
C PRO A 76 12.81 -14.26 19.62
N GLY A 77 12.91 -13.42 18.59
CA GLY A 77 14.00 -13.46 17.61
C GLY A 77 13.76 -14.36 16.40
N SER A 78 12.71 -15.19 16.39
CA SER A 78 12.43 -16.11 15.26
C SER A 78 11.65 -15.47 14.10
N LEU A 79 10.98 -14.32 14.33
CA LEU A 79 10.09 -13.68 13.35
C LEU A 79 10.71 -13.45 11.97
N ALA A 80 11.93 -12.91 11.91
CA ALA A 80 12.57 -12.60 10.63
C ALA A 80 12.86 -13.87 9.81
N ALA A 81 13.33 -14.94 10.46
CA ALA A 81 13.60 -16.22 9.82
C ALA A 81 12.31 -16.92 9.38
N ALA A 82 11.30 -16.96 10.26
CA ALA A 82 9.99 -17.52 9.99
C ALA A 82 9.32 -16.83 8.79
N ARG A 83 9.29 -15.50 8.80
CA ARG A 83 8.73 -14.69 7.71
C ARG A 83 9.44 -14.97 6.38
N LYS A 84 10.77 -15.12 6.40
CA LYS A 84 11.54 -15.44 5.20
C LYS A 84 11.18 -16.83 4.64
N ALA A 85 11.08 -17.83 5.49
CA ALA A 85 10.72 -19.19 5.09
C ALA A 85 9.32 -19.25 4.49
N VAL A 86 8.34 -18.67 5.19
CA VAL A 86 6.94 -18.61 4.73
C VAL A 86 6.80 -17.85 3.40
N LYS A 87 7.49 -16.70 3.24
CA LYS A 87 7.44 -15.92 1.99
C LYS A 87 8.03 -16.66 0.79
N ALA A 88 8.93 -17.62 1.01
CA ALA A 88 9.56 -18.40 -0.07
C ALA A 88 8.69 -19.56 -0.56
N ALA A 89 7.59 -19.88 0.12
CA ALA A 89 6.75 -21.02 -0.23
C ALA A 89 5.68 -20.65 -1.27
N ASP A 90 5.65 -21.37 -2.38
CA ASP A 90 4.73 -21.10 -3.51
C ASP A 90 3.24 -21.16 -3.14
N ALA A 91 2.89 -21.98 -2.14
CA ALA A 91 1.52 -22.13 -1.67
C ALA A 91 1.04 -20.93 -0.83
N VAL A 92 1.94 -20.06 -0.36
CA VAL A 92 1.61 -18.89 0.46
C VAL A 92 1.30 -17.70 -0.43
N GLU A 93 0.15 -17.08 -0.23
CA GLU A 93 -0.30 -15.92 -1.02
C GLU A 93 -0.18 -14.62 -0.23
N HIS A 94 -0.41 -14.66 1.08
CA HIS A 94 -0.29 -13.48 1.95
C HIS A 94 0.43 -13.82 3.24
N VAL A 95 1.28 -12.89 3.69
CA VAL A 95 2.03 -12.98 4.94
C VAL A 95 1.79 -11.71 5.73
N PHE A 96 1.36 -11.87 6.97
CA PHE A 96 1.04 -10.82 7.91
C PHE A 96 1.93 -10.93 9.14
N THR A 97 2.31 -9.78 9.67
CA THR A 97 2.98 -9.67 10.96
C THR A 97 2.10 -8.80 11.84
N THR A 98 1.74 -9.30 13.02
CA THR A 98 0.92 -8.55 13.97
C THR A 98 1.78 -7.57 14.76
N ALA A 99 1.16 -6.60 15.44
CA ALA A 99 1.87 -5.64 16.28
C ALA A 99 2.54 -6.32 17.49
N GLU A 100 1.98 -7.46 17.91
CA GLU A 100 2.49 -8.31 18.98
C GLU A 100 3.73 -9.12 18.56
N GLY A 101 4.05 -9.16 17.26
CA GLY A 101 5.19 -9.88 16.71
C GLY A 101 4.87 -11.31 16.24
N ASP A 102 3.59 -11.67 16.13
CA ASP A 102 3.18 -12.96 15.61
C ASP A 102 3.22 -12.99 14.09
N LEU A 103 3.35 -14.19 13.52
CA LEU A 103 3.32 -14.41 12.08
C LEU A 103 2.00 -15.10 11.72
N ARG A 104 1.28 -14.52 10.75
CA ARG A 104 0.10 -15.15 10.17
C ARG A 104 0.26 -15.23 8.67
N PHE A 105 -0.27 -16.27 8.05
CA PHE A 105 -0.23 -16.35 6.59
C PHE A 105 -1.41 -17.12 6.04
N TYR A 106 -1.80 -16.71 4.84
CA TYR A 106 -2.84 -17.35 4.06
C TYR A 106 -2.19 -18.15 2.93
N ALA A 107 -2.62 -19.40 2.79
CA ALA A 107 -2.06 -20.34 1.84
C ALA A 107 -3.12 -21.27 1.24
N ARG A 108 -2.79 -21.85 0.08
CA ARG A 108 -3.58 -22.90 -0.56
C ARG A 108 -2.77 -24.17 -0.71
N VAL A 109 -3.22 -25.24 -0.06
CA VAL A 109 -2.44 -26.46 0.15
C VAL A 109 -3.27 -27.70 -0.08
N GLU A 110 -2.65 -28.83 -0.41
CA GLU A 110 -3.38 -30.09 -0.52
C GLU A 110 -3.98 -30.50 0.83
N ALA A 111 -5.31 -30.76 0.85
CA ALA A 111 -6.08 -30.99 2.08
C ALA A 111 -5.52 -32.11 2.96
N ALA A 112 -4.96 -33.15 2.35
CA ALA A 112 -4.42 -34.29 3.08
C ALA A 112 -3.15 -33.96 3.88
N ASN A 113 -2.44 -32.88 3.52
CA ASN A 113 -1.05 -32.67 3.93
C ASN A 113 -0.81 -31.33 4.64
N VAL A 114 -1.86 -30.60 5.07
CA VAL A 114 -1.69 -29.26 5.65
C VAL A 114 -0.68 -29.23 6.80
N ARG A 115 -0.80 -30.15 7.75
CA ARG A 115 0.09 -30.19 8.94
C ARG A 115 1.53 -30.51 8.57
N GLU A 116 1.74 -31.47 7.67
CA GLU A 116 3.07 -31.86 7.19
C GLU A 116 3.71 -30.71 6.42
N TRP A 117 2.94 -30.04 5.56
CA TRP A 117 3.38 -28.87 4.84
C TRP A 117 3.78 -27.72 5.77
N VAL A 118 2.96 -27.39 6.78
CA VAL A 118 3.32 -26.37 7.78
C VAL A 118 4.61 -26.74 8.51
N ALA A 119 4.76 -27.99 8.93
CA ALA A 119 5.97 -28.46 9.59
C ALA A 119 7.22 -28.27 8.70
N SER A 120 7.10 -28.54 7.39
CA SER A 120 8.20 -28.37 6.43
C SER A 120 8.68 -26.92 6.28
N LEU A 121 7.81 -25.93 6.52
CA LEU A 121 8.19 -24.50 6.46
C LEU A 121 9.10 -24.07 7.62
N PHE A 122 9.08 -24.81 8.73
CA PHE A 122 9.73 -24.43 9.98
C PHE A 122 10.80 -25.43 10.43
N GLU A 123 11.31 -26.30 9.53
CA GLU A 123 12.38 -27.26 9.88
C GLU A 123 13.62 -26.59 10.47
N GLU A 124 13.98 -25.40 9.97
CA GLU A 124 15.13 -24.62 10.41
C GLU A 124 14.75 -23.43 11.31
N VAL A 125 13.48 -23.33 11.73
CA VAL A 125 12.95 -22.17 12.45
C VAL A 125 12.17 -22.62 13.67
N ALA A 126 12.56 -22.14 14.86
CA ALA A 126 11.83 -22.44 16.07
C ALA A 126 10.42 -21.81 16.04
N ILE A 127 9.40 -22.64 16.29
CA ILE A 127 8.00 -22.27 16.45
C ILE A 127 7.50 -22.82 17.79
N ALA A 128 6.73 -22.03 18.54
CA ALA A 128 6.18 -22.44 19.82
C ALA A 128 4.89 -23.24 19.63
N ASP A 129 3.97 -22.71 18.82
CA ASP A 129 2.72 -23.36 18.45
C ASP A 129 2.20 -22.81 17.10
N TYR A 130 1.25 -23.51 16.50
CA TYR A 130 0.47 -22.98 15.38
C TYR A 130 -0.97 -23.47 15.36
N THR A 131 -1.85 -22.61 14.88
CA THR A 131 -3.25 -22.94 14.59
C THR A 131 -3.50 -22.96 13.09
N VAL A 132 -4.29 -23.92 12.62
CA VAL A 132 -4.75 -24.02 11.23
C VAL A 132 -6.25 -23.82 11.20
N THR A 133 -6.70 -22.82 10.44
CA THR A 133 -8.10 -22.55 10.18
C THR A 133 -8.40 -22.79 8.71
N LEU A 134 -9.39 -23.62 8.40
CA LEU A 134 -9.90 -23.77 7.04
C LEU A 134 -10.70 -22.52 6.68
N VAL A 135 -10.45 -21.97 5.50
CA VAL A 135 -11.12 -20.78 4.99
C VAL A 135 -12.15 -21.22 3.96
N ASP A 136 -13.40 -20.82 4.17
CA ASP A 136 -14.53 -21.16 3.29
C ASP A 136 -14.62 -20.22 2.08
N ASP A 137 -14.34 -18.93 2.29
CA ASP A 137 -14.43 -17.89 1.26
C ASP A 137 -13.36 -16.81 1.46
N VAL A 138 -12.89 -16.23 0.35
CA VAL A 138 -11.96 -15.10 0.32
C VAL A 138 -12.41 -14.12 -0.76
N ALA A 139 -12.60 -12.87 -0.37
CA ALA A 139 -12.92 -11.79 -1.29
C ALA A 139 -11.77 -10.78 -1.35
N TRP A 140 -11.34 -10.44 -2.56
CA TRP A 140 -10.44 -9.32 -2.81
C TRP A 140 -11.28 -8.07 -3.13
N ALA A 141 -11.21 -7.07 -2.25
CA ALA A 141 -11.85 -5.78 -2.43
C ALA A 141 -10.79 -4.68 -2.25
N PRO A 142 -9.92 -4.46 -3.25
CA PRO A 142 -8.94 -3.39 -3.18
C PRO A 142 -9.69 -2.06 -3.13
N SER A 143 -9.45 -1.29 -2.07
CA SER A 143 -10.00 0.05 -1.92
C SER A 143 -8.87 1.07 -1.94
N VAL A 144 -9.08 2.13 -2.71
CA VAL A 144 -8.31 3.37 -2.60
C VAL A 144 -9.05 4.43 -1.78
N ASP A 145 -10.25 4.10 -1.27
CA ASP A 145 -11.03 4.98 -0.40
C ASP A 145 -10.36 5.11 0.98
N GLY A 146 -10.34 6.32 1.52
CA GLY A 146 -9.67 6.61 2.78
C GLY A 146 -8.16 6.81 2.66
N ILE A 147 -7.61 6.90 1.45
CA ILE A 147 -6.36 7.63 1.22
C ILE A 147 -6.68 9.13 1.40
N GLU A 148 -6.95 9.52 2.64
CA GLU A 148 -7.07 10.91 3.01
C GLU A 148 -5.70 11.56 2.93
N PHE A 149 -5.64 12.71 2.28
CA PHE A 149 -4.49 13.58 2.18
C PHE A 149 -3.74 13.64 3.51
N ALA A 150 -2.54 13.04 3.57
CA ALA A 150 -1.53 13.46 4.53
C ALA A 150 -0.67 14.57 3.90
N LEU A 151 -1.32 15.57 3.29
CA LEU A 151 -0.63 16.79 2.89
C LEU A 151 0.08 17.31 4.13
N THR A 152 1.39 17.49 4.04
CA THR A 152 2.18 17.86 5.21
C THR A 152 2.36 19.38 5.21
N CYS A 153 1.93 20.03 6.30
CA CYS A 153 2.06 21.46 6.46
C CYS A 153 3.52 21.87 6.34
N ALA A 154 3.84 22.72 5.36
CA ALA A 154 5.21 23.16 5.07
C ALA A 154 5.87 23.94 6.22
N GLU A 155 5.08 24.40 7.19
CA GLU A 155 5.56 25.11 8.36
C GLU A 155 5.67 24.24 9.62
N CYS A 156 4.64 23.43 9.93
CA CYS A 156 4.57 22.71 11.21
C CYS A 156 4.65 21.18 11.10
N GLY A 157 4.60 20.62 9.89
CA GLY A 157 4.67 19.17 9.67
C GLY A 157 3.39 18.40 9.99
N ASN A 158 2.31 19.07 10.41
CA ASN A 158 1.01 18.43 10.63
C ASN A 158 0.31 18.09 9.31
N THR A 159 -0.58 17.10 9.36
CA THR A 159 -1.52 16.82 8.28
C THR A 159 -2.41 18.04 8.01
N VAL A 160 -2.57 18.37 6.73
CA VAL A 160 -3.45 19.41 6.20
C VAL A 160 -4.71 18.70 5.71
N ASP A 161 -5.82 19.02 6.35
CA ASP A 161 -7.14 18.55 5.96
C ASP A 161 -7.74 19.43 4.84
N SER A 162 -9.00 19.19 4.50
CA SER A 162 -9.71 19.94 3.45
C SER A 162 -9.90 21.43 3.73
N GLU A 163 -9.70 21.90 4.97
CA GLU A 163 -9.80 23.32 5.35
C GLU A 163 -8.44 24.05 5.31
N GLY A 164 -7.38 23.36 4.90
CA GLY A 164 -6.05 23.90 4.77
C GLY A 164 -5.87 24.98 3.71
N GLU A 165 -4.82 25.79 3.88
CA GLU A 165 -4.44 26.84 2.94
C GLU A 165 -3.39 26.32 1.96
N THR A 166 -3.41 26.83 0.72
CA THR A 166 -2.42 26.49 -0.31
C THR A 166 -1.85 27.77 -0.92
N ALA A 167 -0.52 27.86 -1.00
CA ALA A 167 0.16 28.99 -1.63
C ALA A 167 1.23 28.53 -2.61
N ARG A 168 1.50 29.38 -3.61
CA ARG A 168 2.58 29.17 -4.58
C ARG A 168 3.68 30.20 -4.34
N ILE A 169 4.87 29.75 -3.99
CA ILE A 169 6.04 30.58 -3.68
C ILE A 169 7.20 30.05 -4.54
N ASP A 170 7.83 30.93 -5.33
CA ASP A 170 8.88 30.59 -6.30
C ASP A 170 8.58 29.41 -7.26
N GLY A 171 7.31 29.29 -7.65
CA GLY A 171 6.84 28.25 -8.56
C GLY A 171 6.62 26.88 -7.91
N GLU A 172 7.00 26.72 -6.65
CA GLU A 172 6.66 25.58 -5.81
C GLU A 172 5.32 25.79 -5.10
N VAL A 173 4.58 24.71 -4.87
CA VAL A 173 3.28 24.74 -4.19
C VAL A 173 3.49 24.21 -2.78
N TYR A 174 3.03 24.98 -1.79
CA TYR A 174 3.12 24.66 -0.38
C TYR A 174 1.72 24.57 0.22
N HIS A 175 1.52 23.61 1.12
CA HIS A 175 0.26 23.39 1.82
C HIS A 175 0.43 23.72 3.30
N PHE A 176 -0.60 24.27 3.93
CA PHE A 176 -0.57 24.75 5.31
C PHE A 176 -1.84 24.33 6.04
N CYS A 177 -1.70 23.82 7.27
CA CYS A 177 -2.86 23.38 8.05
C CYS A 177 -3.78 24.53 8.48
N CYS A 178 -3.34 25.78 8.36
CA CYS A 178 -4.12 26.99 8.65
C CYS A 178 -3.43 28.25 8.12
N SER A 179 -4.18 29.35 8.04
CA SER A 179 -3.67 30.67 7.62
C SER A 179 -2.48 31.18 8.43
N SER A 180 -2.42 30.88 9.72
CA SER A 180 -1.27 31.28 10.56
C SER A 180 0.04 30.58 10.18
N CYS A 181 -0.03 29.32 9.70
CA CYS A 181 1.14 28.60 9.21
C CYS A 181 1.60 29.17 7.86
N LEU A 182 0.66 29.51 6.98
CA LEU A 182 0.96 30.22 5.73
C LEU A 182 1.69 31.53 5.99
N THR A 183 1.13 32.41 6.84
CA THR A 183 1.75 33.71 7.13
C THR A 183 3.15 33.59 7.71
N ARG A 184 3.36 32.67 8.66
CA ARG A 184 4.70 32.42 9.26
C ARG A 184 5.71 31.96 8.22
N PHE A 185 5.29 31.07 7.33
CA PHE A 185 6.14 30.58 6.27
C PHE A 185 6.52 31.69 5.29
N GLU A 186 5.55 32.51 4.87
CA GLU A 186 5.80 33.65 3.98
C GLU A 186 6.71 34.70 4.62
N ASP A 187 6.54 34.99 5.91
CA ASP A 187 7.41 35.92 6.63
C ASP A 187 8.85 35.40 6.68
N ARG A 188 9.04 34.12 7.04
CA ARG A 188 10.36 33.48 7.04
C ARG A 188 10.98 33.45 5.64
N TYR A 189 10.18 33.17 4.62
CA TYR A 189 10.65 33.12 3.24
C TYR A 189 11.15 34.50 2.78
N ARG A 190 10.38 35.56 3.07
CA ARG A 190 10.76 36.95 2.77
C ARG A 190 12.03 37.39 3.49
N GLU A 191 12.24 36.96 4.74
CA GLU A 191 13.49 37.24 5.48
C GLU A 191 14.70 36.56 4.82
N LEU A 192 14.55 35.30 4.40
CA LEU A 192 15.62 34.56 3.73
C LEU A 192 15.95 35.11 2.34
N GLU A 193 14.97 35.62 1.59
CA GLU A 193 15.19 36.32 0.32
C GLU A 193 15.87 37.68 0.50
N ALA A 194 15.61 38.37 1.61
CA ALA A 194 16.22 39.67 1.89
C ALA A 194 17.70 39.56 2.30
N ASP A 195 18.11 38.41 2.83
CA ASP A 195 19.49 38.11 3.26
C ASP A 195 20.34 37.41 2.18
N ALA A 196 19.78 37.15 0.98
CA ALA A 196 20.42 36.46 -0.16
C ALA A 196 20.89 37.40 -1.28
#